data_AF-A0A959QC64-F1
#
_entry.id   AF-A0A959QC64-F1
#
_cell.length_a   1.000
_cell.length_b   1.000
_cell.length_c   1.000
_cell.angle_alpha   90.00
_cell.angle_beta   90.00
_cell.angle_gamma   90.00
#
_symmetry.space_group_name_H-M   'P 1'
#
loop_
_entity.id
_entity.type
_entity.pdbx_description
1 polymer ?
#
loop_
_entity_poly.entity_id
_entity_poly.type
_entity_poly.pdbx_seq_one_letter_code
_entity_poly.pdbx_strand_id
1 'polypeptide(L)'
;MFNDNTRTILGTLGVLALIALIIFTVRECNAPDSFLESFTEEGLPGGWTVDSSPDQPGEWAWTADGTASNGTYWNERPPIQSLSGGGAYLFDSDGLDPNNAFPTHNSTLTSPVVRATTKLDRVYLSFYQYYRNFNSQATVELYGDTDGDDRADSWITLNDRFLQGADPLSLGQNAETRPGDLVIVDVTEWAARASDVRVRFTFSGSYYFWIIDDVQLGAGNPHPPTKPLAVGDKLFEAGVAFEVDSFGTPYAPDQLVVYYDDFDAQGAPVDSASKADLRSTWGVDTFYVCSCDPHLELWLFEPAGAGSGPNGDFNDIDVQGIKEGVSSTDSKTLGSDLNIFNFGENLQARLPQGNLPLTEVPLGITANSPDDVIIAVLDTGIDFDQVDLKKQIWRNDDGGCEGADDYIGWNMVDHNNNPRDNSPDLHGTSVARVIHQKMIEVDCAFKLMPVKTHAAEGYANLFDVTCGAFYAVQEQADVINMSWGWYGSSENVVLRLAVQQALEEGITIAAAAGNEHLELSDTLMIYPAGYPEENVLSVAALRRDPVTGQLEVSNVSNFSADYVDIAAPGENVSILSRDQCGGITGTSFAAPLVAAIAA
;
A
#
# COMPACT_ATOMS: atom_id res chain seq x y z
N MET A 1 35.12 -3.06 -52.03
CA MET A 1 35.88 -4.32 -51.96
C MET A 1 36.42 -4.35 -50.54
N PHE A 2 35.78 -5.05 -49.58
CA PHE A 2 35.62 -6.52 -49.46
C PHE A 2 36.99 -7.19 -49.25
N ASN A 3 37.27 -7.96 -48.19
CA ASN A 3 36.47 -8.47 -47.04
C ASN A 3 37.34 -8.35 -45.75
N ASP A 4 36.88 -8.28 -44.49
CA ASP A 4 35.73 -8.88 -43.74
C ASP A 4 36.09 -10.19 -42.97
N ASN A 5 35.40 -10.44 -41.85
CA ASN A 5 35.51 -11.54 -40.87
C ASN A 5 36.77 -11.64 -39.99
N THR A 6 36.74 -11.03 -38.79
CA THR A 6 37.22 -11.65 -37.52
C THR A 6 36.80 -10.85 -36.25
N ARG A 7 35.49 -10.81 -35.95
CA ARG A 7 34.96 -10.44 -34.62
C ARG A 7 33.64 -11.18 -34.36
N THR A 8 33.74 -12.41 -33.89
CA THR A 8 32.62 -13.24 -33.42
C THR A 8 33.17 -14.35 -32.52
N ILE A 9 32.33 -14.99 -31.70
CA ILE A 9 32.67 -16.10 -30.79
C ILE A 9 33.54 -15.69 -29.59
N LEU A 10 32.96 -14.91 -28.66
CA LEU A 10 33.28 -14.95 -27.22
C LEU A 10 32.20 -14.18 -26.45
N GLY A 11 31.03 -14.80 -26.28
CA GLY A 11 29.85 -14.19 -25.63
C GLY A 11 28.55 -14.90 -25.97
N THR A 12 28.40 -16.17 -25.57
CA THR A 12 27.16 -16.99 -25.73
C THR A 12 27.20 -18.33 -24.98
N LEU A 13 27.98 -18.44 -23.89
CA LEU A 13 28.27 -19.75 -23.26
C LEU A 13 28.55 -19.70 -21.73
N GLY A 14 28.09 -18.63 -21.06
CA GLY A 14 28.38 -18.39 -19.62
C GLY A 14 27.18 -18.44 -18.65
N VAL A 15 25.94 -18.34 -19.15
CA VAL A 15 24.75 -18.06 -18.31
C VAL A 15 23.78 -19.25 -18.21
N LEU A 16 23.76 -20.13 -19.21
CA LEU A 16 22.79 -21.25 -19.38
C LEU A 16 23.02 -22.46 -18.44
N ALA A 17 23.34 -22.25 -17.16
CA ALA A 17 23.75 -23.35 -16.26
C ALA A 17 23.39 -23.21 -14.76
N LEU A 18 22.58 -22.23 -14.33
CA LEU A 18 22.28 -22.04 -12.89
C LEU A 18 20.81 -21.80 -12.49
N ILE A 19 19.83 -21.97 -13.38
CA ILE A 19 18.39 -21.88 -13.03
C ILE A 19 17.66 -23.14 -13.51
N ALA A 20 17.86 -24.28 -12.82
CA ALA A 20 17.24 -25.55 -13.20
C ALA A 20 17.22 -26.65 -12.10
N LEU A 21 16.73 -26.38 -10.87
CA LEU A 21 16.00 -27.39 -10.06
C LEU A 21 15.35 -26.81 -8.79
N ILE A 22 14.08 -26.42 -8.85
CA ILE A 22 13.17 -26.47 -7.70
C ILE A 22 11.89 -27.16 -8.17
N ILE A 23 11.66 -28.39 -7.68
CA ILE A 23 10.45 -29.15 -7.98
C ILE A 23 9.44 -28.87 -6.87
N PHE A 24 8.57 -27.89 -7.07
CA PHE A 24 7.40 -27.73 -6.23
C PHE A 24 6.42 -28.86 -6.50
N THR A 25 6.17 -29.70 -5.50
CA THR A 25 4.99 -30.58 -5.49
C THR A 25 3.78 -29.72 -5.15
N VAL A 26 2.98 -29.36 -6.15
CA VAL A 26 1.70 -28.69 -5.93
C VAL A 26 0.85 -29.55 -5.00
N ARG A 27 0.60 -29.01 -3.80
CA ARG A 27 -0.55 -29.41 -2.98
C ARG A 27 -1.72 -28.57 -3.44
N GLU A 28 -2.91 -29.17 -3.43
CA GLU A 28 -4.17 -28.45 -3.52
C GLU A 28 -4.30 -27.59 -2.24
N CYS A 29 -3.85 -26.34 -2.33
CA CYS A 29 -4.33 -25.30 -1.43
C CYS A 29 -5.65 -24.79 -2.02
N ASN A 30 -6.77 -25.11 -1.38
CA ASN A 30 -7.90 -24.18 -1.44
C ASN A 30 -7.39 -22.84 -0.89
N ALA A 31 -7.77 -21.73 -1.52
CA ALA A 31 -7.44 -20.41 -1.00
C ALA A 31 -7.90 -20.33 0.48
N PRO A 32 -7.02 -20.01 1.43
CA PRO A 32 -7.46 -19.76 2.79
C PRO A 32 -8.15 -18.40 2.81
N ASP A 33 -9.40 -18.37 3.27
CA ASP A 33 -9.91 -17.16 3.91
C ASP A 33 -8.90 -16.77 4.99
N SER A 34 -8.31 -15.58 4.89
CA SER A 34 -7.26 -15.12 5.83
C SER A 34 -7.79 -14.95 7.26
N PHE A 35 -9.11 -14.99 7.43
CA PHE A 35 -9.83 -14.84 8.68
C PHE A 35 -10.40 -16.19 9.15
N LEU A 36 -10.11 -16.53 10.40
CA LEU A 36 -10.65 -17.70 11.10
C LEU A 36 -12.07 -17.46 11.60
N GLU A 37 -12.35 -16.23 12.04
CA GLU A 37 -13.66 -15.74 12.45
C GLU A 37 -13.68 -14.21 12.36
N SER A 38 -14.77 -13.65 11.84
CA SER A 38 -15.12 -12.22 11.92
C SER A 38 -16.28 -12.07 12.89
N PHE A 39 -16.17 -11.14 13.84
CA PHE A 39 -16.99 -11.18 15.06
C PHE A 39 -18.07 -10.09 15.19
N THR A 40 -18.21 -9.10 14.29
CA THR A 40 -19.07 -7.91 14.56
C THR A 40 -19.92 -7.37 13.40
N GLU A 41 -19.86 -7.93 12.19
CA GLU A 41 -20.29 -7.25 10.94
C GLU A 41 -21.71 -6.63 10.89
N GLU A 42 -22.73 -7.21 11.55
CA GLU A 42 -24.02 -6.52 11.74
C GLU A 42 -24.68 -6.84 13.11
N GLY A 43 -24.69 -5.86 14.02
CA GLY A 43 -25.43 -5.90 15.29
C GLY A 43 -24.68 -6.58 16.43
N LEU A 44 -25.31 -6.68 17.61
CA LEU A 44 -24.88 -7.63 18.65
C LEU A 44 -24.95 -9.07 18.08
N PRO A 45 -23.83 -9.73 17.76
CA PRO A 45 -23.87 -11.09 17.27
C PRO A 45 -24.11 -12.04 18.44
N GLY A 46 -24.89 -13.10 18.18
CA GLY A 46 -25.36 -14.02 19.20
C GLY A 46 -24.24 -14.86 19.83
N GLY A 47 -23.58 -14.34 20.87
CA GLY A 47 -22.57 -15.07 21.64
C GLY A 47 -21.60 -14.21 22.43
N TRP A 48 -21.46 -12.91 22.11
CA TRP A 48 -20.73 -11.97 22.96
C TRP A 48 -21.39 -11.82 24.33
N THR A 49 -20.59 -11.72 25.38
CA THR A 49 -21.06 -11.56 26.77
C THR A 49 -20.42 -10.37 27.45
N VAL A 50 -21.25 -9.55 28.09
CA VAL A 50 -20.82 -8.44 28.95
C VAL A 50 -20.85 -8.89 30.41
N ASP A 51 -19.77 -8.66 31.15
CA ASP A 51 -19.69 -8.87 32.59
C ASP A 51 -19.22 -7.57 33.27
N SER A 52 -19.83 -7.21 34.41
CA SER A 52 -19.57 -5.94 35.10
C SER A 52 -19.83 -6.02 36.61
N SER A 53 -19.23 -5.10 37.36
CA SER A 53 -19.39 -5.05 38.83
C SER A 53 -20.86 -4.79 39.23
N PRO A 54 -21.50 -5.63 40.07
CA PRO A 54 -22.87 -5.41 40.52
C PRO A 54 -23.09 -4.08 41.29
N ASP A 55 -22.03 -3.53 41.88
CA ASP A 55 -22.05 -2.25 42.60
C ASP A 55 -21.73 -1.04 41.68
N GLN A 56 -21.15 -1.29 40.51
CA GLN A 56 -20.69 -0.29 39.53
C GLN A 56 -20.85 -0.83 38.10
N PRO A 57 -22.09 -0.94 37.59
CA PRO A 57 -22.33 -1.45 36.24
C PRO A 57 -21.63 -0.56 35.21
N GLY A 58 -21.01 -1.22 34.24
CA GLY A 58 -20.52 -0.60 33.02
C GLY A 58 -21.17 -1.34 31.85
N GLU A 59 -21.90 -0.62 31.01
CA GLU A 59 -22.67 -1.21 29.92
C GLU A 59 -21.90 -1.07 28.61
N TRP A 60 -21.18 -2.12 28.23
CA TRP A 60 -20.83 -2.34 26.82
C TRP A 60 -22.13 -2.57 26.05
N ALA A 61 -22.44 -1.70 25.10
CA ALA A 61 -23.69 -1.71 24.35
C ALA A 61 -23.43 -1.52 22.85
N TRP A 62 -24.31 -2.06 22.01
CA TRP A 62 -24.25 -1.79 20.58
C TRP A 62 -24.83 -0.41 20.26
N THR A 63 -24.02 0.45 19.64
CA THR A 63 -24.51 1.66 18.97
C THR A 63 -24.69 1.38 17.48
N ALA A 64 -25.81 1.80 16.90
CA ALA A 64 -26.12 1.58 15.49
C ALA A 64 -25.62 2.70 14.55
N ASP A 65 -24.94 3.71 15.10
CA ASP A 65 -24.42 4.86 14.36
C ASP A 65 -22.90 5.09 14.57
N GLY A 66 -22.22 4.15 15.25
CA GLY A 66 -20.79 4.25 15.56
C GLY A 66 -20.40 5.36 16.56
N THR A 67 -21.36 6.09 17.17
CA THR A 67 -21.08 7.21 18.09
C THR A 67 -21.34 6.87 19.57
N ALA A 68 -20.67 7.61 20.46
CA ALA A 68 -21.09 7.75 21.85
C ALA A 68 -22.00 8.98 22.06
N SER A 69 -22.89 9.29 21.11
CA SER A 69 -23.65 10.57 21.08
C SER A 69 -24.64 10.79 22.24
N ASN A 70 -24.98 9.74 22.99
CA ASN A 70 -25.73 9.85 24.25
C ASN A 70 -24.88 10.39 25.42
N GLY A 71 -23.55 10.32 25.31
CA GLY A 71 -22.59 10.76 26.31
C GLY A 71 -22.50 12.29 26.43
N THR A 72 -22.38 12.76 27.66
CA THR A 72 -22.19 14.16 28.04
C THR A 72 -20.95 14.79 27.39
N TYR A 73 -19.89 14.00 27.13
CA TYR A 73 -18.63 14.52 26.60
C TYR A 73 -18.32 14.09 25.15
N TRP A 74 -19.30 13.62 24.38
CA TRP A 74 -19.12 13.34 22.94
C TRP A 74 -18.69 14.57 22.12
N ASN A 75 -19.27 15.74 22.39
CA ASN A 75 -18.93 17.03 21.76
C ASN A 75 -18.81 17.00 20.22
N GLU A 76 -19.85 16.48 19.53
CA GLU A 76 -19.94 16.47 18.05
C GLU A 76 -18.77 15.75 17.34
N ARG A 77 -18.16 14.74 17.99
CA ARG A 77 -17.17 13.85 17.37
C ARG A 77 -17.76 13.05 16.20
N PRO A 78 -16.93 12.66 15.21
CA PRO A 78 -17.30 11.67 14.21
C PRO A 78 -17.50 10.29 14.87
N PRO A 79 -18.29 9.39 14.25
CA PRO A 79 -18.37 7.99 14.67
C PRO A 79 -17.02 7.29 14.53
N ILE A 80 -16.93 6.07 15.06
CA ILE A 80 -15.89 5.12 14.66
C ILE A 80 -15.90 4.96 13.13
N GLN A 81 -14.72 4.82 12.53
CA GLN A 81 -14.53 4.68 11.08
C GLN A 81 -13.96 3.28 10.81
N SER A 82 -14.85 2.31 10.73
CA SER A 82 -14.63 0.88 10.50
C SER A 82 -15.05 0.47 9.08
N LEU A 83 -14.61 -0.71 8.61
CA LEU A 83 -14.84 -1.21 7.24
C LEU A 83 -16.31 -1.58 6.99
N SER A 84 -17.00 -2.11 8.00
CA SER A 84 -18.44 -2.42 7.89
C SER A 84 -19.32 -1.17 7.75
N GLY A 85 -18.80 0.02 8.10
CA GLY A 85 -19.53 1.30 8.03
C GLY A 85 -20.81 1.34 8.88
N GLY A 86 -20.92 0.41 9.84
CA GLY A 86 -22.16 0.05 10.49
C GLY A 86 -22.30 0.55 11.93
N GLY A 87 -22.83 -0.32 12.78
CA GLY A 87 -22.82 -0.12 14.22
C GLY A 87 -21.58 -0.73 14.86
N ALA A 88 -21.36 -0.43 16.14
CA ALA A 88 -20.16 -0.85 16.86
C ALA A 88 -20.44 -1.13 18.34
N TYR A 89 -19.50 -1.78 19.03
CA TYR A 89 -19.52 -1.93 20.48
C TYR A 89 -18.99 -0.68 21.18
N LEU A 90 -19.86 0.02 21.88
CA LEU A 90 -19.56 1.19 22.69
C LEU A 90 -19.48 0.81 24.18
N PHE A 91 -18.37 1.14 24.82
CA PHE A 91 -18.34 1.45 26.24
C PHE A 91 -18.43 2.97 26.44
N ASP A 92 -19.50 3.46 27.06
CA ASP A 92 -19.62 4.86 27.46
C ASP A 92 -19.71 4.94 28.99
N SER A 93 -18.71 5.58 29.61
CA SER A 93 -18.69 5.76 31.07
C SER A 93 -19.36 7.06 31.54
N ASP A 94 -19.61 8.03 30.64
CA ASP A 94 -20.17 9.33 31.03
C ASP A 94 -21.67 9.46 30.71
N GLY A 95 -22.19 8.69 29.74
CA GLY A 95 -23.63 8.38 29.64
C GLY A 95 -24.19 7.63 30.86
N LEU A 96 -23.33 6.99 31.66
CA LEU A 96 -23.68 6.30 32.91
C LEU A 96 -23.63 7.18 34.17
N ASP A 97 -23.13 8.43 34.09
CA ASP A 97 -23.07 9.36 35.23
C ASP A 97 -23.93 10.63 35.04
N PRO A 98 -25.26 10.53 35.21
CA PRO A 98 -26.17 11.68 35.13
C PRO A 98 -26.04 12.68 36.29
N ASN A 99 -25.07 12.54 37.20
CA ASN A 99 -24.90 13.42 38.36
C ASN A 99 -23.49 14.02 38.51
N ASN A 100 -22.53 13.66 37.64
CA ASN A 100 -21.12 14.05 37.74
C ASN A 100 -20.51 13.67 39.11
N ALA A 101 -20.75 12.42 39.52
CA ALA A 101 -20.30 11.80 40.76
C ALA A 101 -18.90 11.16 40.66
N PHE A 102 -18.30 11.07 39.47
CA PHE A 102 -16.99 10.45 39.21
C PHE A 102 -16.85 8.98 39.69
N PRO A 103 -17.85 8.10 39.46
CA PRO A 103 -17.68 6.68 39.74
C PRO A 103 -16.59 6.07 38.85
N THR A 104 -15.90 5.06 39.37
CA THR A 104 -15.15 4.11 38.55
C THR A 104 -16.13 3.06 38.02
N HIS A 105 -15.99 2.68 36.76
CA HIS A 105 -16.65 1.53 36.16
C HIS A 105 -15.60 0.46 35.88
N ASN A 106 -15.99 -0.81 35.96
CA ASN A 106 -15.19 -1.93 35.49
C ASN A 106 -16.12 -2.93 34.80
N SER A 107 -15.90 -3.12 33.50
CA SER A 107 -16.72 -3.99 32.66
C SER A 107 -15.92 -4.57 31.51
N THR A 108 -16.27 -5.79 31.14
CA THR A 108 -15.61 -6.55 30.10
C THR A 108 -16.60 -6.96 29.01
N LEU A 109 -16.16 -6.88 27.77
CA LEU A 109 -16.83 -7.41 26.58
C LEU A 109 -16.03 -8.63 26.11
N THR A 110 -16.62 -9.82 26.20
CA THR A 110 -15.95 -11.10 25.88
C THR A 110 -16.59 -11.77 24.67
N SER A 111 -15.76 -12.26 23.74
CA SER A 111 -16.18 -12.86 22.48
C SER A 111 -16.87 -14.22 22.65
N PRO A 112 -17.60 -14.69 21.61
CA PRO A 112 -17.86 -16.12 21.41
C PRO A 112 -16.57 -16.95 21.43
N VAL A 113 -16.73 -18.27 21.57
CA VAL A 113 -15.64 -19.23 21.32
C VAL A 113 -15.43 -19.41 19.82
N VAL A 114 -14.22 -19.15 19.35
CA VAL A 114 -13.72 -19.65 18.05
C VAL A 114 -13.07 -21.02 18.28
N ARG A 115 -13.29 -21.97 17.35
CA ARG A 115 -12.67 -23.31 17.41
C ARG A 115 -11.66 -23.51 16.30
N ALA A 116 -10.38 -23.36 16.63
CA ALA A 116 -9.29 -23.68 15.70
C ALA A 116 -9.20 -25.20 15.50
N THR A 117 -9.73 -25.69 14.37
CA THR A 117 -9.72 -27.13 14.06
C THR A 117 -8.38 -27.64 13.52
N THR A 118 -7.45 -26.74 13.24
CA THR A 118 -6.11 -26.99 12.69
C THR A 118 -5.07 -26.14 13.41
N LYS A 119 -3.84 -26.66 13.53
CA LYS A 119 -2.70 -25.85 13.99
C LYS A 119 -2.24 -24.93 12.88
N LEU A 120 -1.87 -23.71 13.26
CA LEU A 120 -1.50 -22.63 12.35
C LEU A 120 -0.05 -22.21 12.63
N ASP A 121 0.59 -21.57 11.66
CA ASP A 121 1.98 -21.11 11.79
C ASP A 121 2.07 -19.68 12.35
N ARG A 122 1.10 -18.81 12.04
CA ARG A 122 0.85 -17.50 12.67
C ARG A 122 -0.64 -17.26 12.87
N VAL A 123 -1.00 -16.51 13.91
CA VAL A 123 -2.36 -16.00 14.18
C VAL A 123 -2.29 -14.59 14.74
N TYR A 124 -3.11 -13.70 14.20
CA TYR A 124 -3.25 -12.31 14.64
C TYR A 124 -4.68 -12.00 15.10
N LEU A 125 -4.80 -10.99 15.97
CA LEU A 125 -6.05 -10.35 16.35
C LEU A 125 -6.05 -8.94 15.78
N SER A 126 -7.07 -8.60 14.99
CA SER A 126 -7.33 -7.25 14.48
C SER A 126 -8.67 -6.72 15.01
N PHE A 127 -8.76 -5.41 15.26
CA PHE A 127 -10.01 -4.71 15.57
C PHE A 127 -9.86 -3.20 15.36
N TYR A 128 -10.90 -2.53 14.90
CA TYR A 128 -10.97 -1.07 14.86
C TYR A 128 -11.37 -0.51 16.23
N GLN A 129 -10.86 0.66 16.58
CA GLN A 129 -11.26 1.36 17.80
C GLN A 129 -11.42 2.87 17.64
N TYR A 130 -12.16 3.45 18.57
CA TYR A 130 -12.02 4.86 18.97
C TYR A 130 -11.97 4.93 20.51
N TYR A 131 -10.78 5.09 21.09
CA TYR A 131 -10.58 5.19 22.54
C TYR A 131 -10.27 6.62 22.97
N ARG A 132 -10.85 7.06 24.09
CA ARG A 132 -10.59 8.37 24.70
C ARG A 132 -10.40 8.21 26.21
N ASN A 133 -9.27 8.70 26.75
CA ASN A 133 -8.91 8.52 28.17
C ASN A 133 -9.08 9.81 28.99
N PHE A 134 -9.68 9.71 30.18
CA PHE A 134 -9.51 10.72 31.25
C PHE A 134 -8.78 10.15 32.45
N ASN A 135 -9.35 9.10 33.05
CA ASN A 135 -8.76 8.34 34.15
C ASN A 135 -9.20 6.87 34.01
N SER A 136 -8.85 6.28 32.86
CA SER A 136 -9.19 4.92 32.48
C SER A 136 -7.99 4.13 31.98
N GLN A 137 -8.11 2.82 32.14
CA GLN A 137 -7.25 1.82 31.56
C GLN A 137 -8.11 0.94 30.65
N ALA A 138 -7.73 0.86 29.39
CA ALA A 138 -8.25 -0.09 28.42
C ALA A 138 -7.24 -1.23 28.28
N THR A 139 -7.69 -2.48 28.30
CA THR A 139 -6.83 -3.66 28.08
C THR A 139 -7.50 -4.66 27.16
N VAL A 140 -6.71 -5.22 26.23
CA VAL A 140 -7.10 -6.38 25.42
C VAL A 140 -6.54 -7.64 26.07
N GLU A 141 -7.33 -8.69 26.13
CA GLU A 141 -6.97 -9.95 26.76
C GLU A 141 -7.38 -11.14 25.88
N LEU A 142 -6.56 -12.19 25.86
CA LEU A 142 -6.83 -13.45 25.16
C LEU A 142 -7.01 -14.60 26.14
N TYR A 143 -7.84 -15.58 25.79
CA TYR A 143 -7.86 -16.92 26.36
C TYR A 143 -7.75 -17.96 25.23
N GLY A 144 -7.02 -19.06 25.45
CA GLY A 144 -6.88 -20.14 24.48
C GLY A 144 -6.65 -21.49 25.15
N ASP A 145 -7.61 -22.41 25.07
CA ASP A 145 -7.53 -23.73 25.70
C ASP A 145 -6.50 -24.63 24.96
N THR A 146 -5.27 -24.70 25.46
CA THR A 146 -4.20 -25.54 24.90
C THR A 146 -4.12 -26.89 25.61
N ASP A 147 -4.81 -27.91 25.08
CA ASP A 147 -4.82 -29.34 25.47
C ASP A 147 -3.49 -29.85 26.10
N GLY A 148 -3.30 -29.62 27.41
CA GLY A 148 -2.15 -30.12 28.18
C GLY A 148 -0.84 -29.30 28.13
N ASP A 149 -0.86 -28.02 27.78
CA ASP A 149 0.23 -27.07 28.09
C ASP A 149 -0.27 -26.02 29.11
N ASP A 150 0.32 -25.98 30.31
CA ASP A 150 -0.12 -25.17 31.47
C ASP A 150 -0.07 -23.63 31.24
N ARG A 151 0.22 -23.17 30.01
CA ARG A 151 0.52 -21.77 29.68
C ARG A 151 -0.66 -20.91 29.22
N ALA A 152 -1.75 -21.50 28.72
CA ALA A 152 -2.86 -20.72 28.14
C ALA A 152 -4.22 -20.94 28.84
N ASP A 153 -4.23 -21.69 29.94
CA ASP A 153 -5.41 -21.97 30.78
C ASP A 153 -5.86 -20.75 31.65
N SER A 154 -5.54 -19.52 31.19
CA SER A 154 -5.83 -18.26 31.89
C SER A 154 -5.90 -17.08 30.90
N TRP A 155 -6.48 -15.95 31.33
CA TRP A 155 -6.51 -14.73 30.54
C TRP A 155 -5.15 -14.04 30.51
N ILE A 156 -4.69 -13.68 29.31
CA ILE A 156 -3.39 -13.07 29.04
C ILE A 156 -3.61 -11.68 28.46
N THR A 157 -3.12 -10.64 29.14
CA THR A 157 -3.17 -9.26 28.64
C THR A 157 -2.20 -9.07 27.49
N LEU A 158 -2.66 -8.44 26.41
CA LEU A 158 -1.95 -8.32 25.13
C LEU A 158 -1.26 -6.95 24.91
N ASN A 159 -1.31 -6.06 25.90
CA ASN A 159 -0.86 -4.66 25.76
C ASN A 159 0.63 -4.48 25.39
N ASP A 160 1.47 -5.52 25.47
CA ASP A 160 2.88 -5.52 25.04
C ASP A 160 3.12 -6.34 23.74
N ARG A 161 2.07 -6.58 22.93
CA ARG A 161 2.11 -7.36 21.68
C ARG A 161 1.49 -6.68 20.45
N PHE A 162 1.25 -5.37 20.52
CA PHE A 162 0.80 -4.59 19.36
C PHE A 162 1.89 -4.49 18.30
N LEU A 163 1.54 -4.71 17.03
CA LEU A 163 2.47 -4.68 15.89
C LEU A 163 2.70 -3.28 15.28
N GLN A 164 2.01 -2.27 15.82
CA GLN A 164 2.05 -0.86 15.36
C GLN A 164 2.85 0.04 16.32
N GLY A 165 3.95 -0.47 16.86
CA GLY A 165 4.85 0.29 17.72
C GLY A 165 4.34 0.49 19.16
N ALA A 166 3.97 1.72 19.52
CA ALA A 166 3.64 2.08 20.90
C ALA A 166 2.20 1.71 21.29
N ASP A 167 1.98 1.21 22.51
CA ASP A 167 0.67 0.79 23.05
C ASP A 167 -0.41 1.88 22.82
N PRO A 168 -1.38 1.67 21.90
CA PRO A 168 -2.40 2.66 21.55
C PRO A 168 -3.46 2.86 22.67
N LEU A 169 -3.46 1.98 23.69
CA LEU A 169 -4.30 2.09 24.89
C LEU A 169 -3.58 2.85 26.02
N SER A 170 -2.26 3.10 25.89
CA SER A 170 -1.44 3.86 26.84
C SER A 170 -1.60 5.39 26.68
N LEU A 171 -2.85 5.84 26.52
CA LEU A 171 -3.21 7.24 26.34
C LEU A 171 -3.01 8.08 27.61
N GLY A 172 -2.54 9.31 27.45
CA GLY A 172 -2.54 10.32 28.50
C GLY A 172 -3.94 10.87 28.83
N GLN A 173 -4.08 11.51 29.99
CA GLN A 173 -5.35 12.13 30.40
C GLN A 173 -5.78 13.24 29.42
N ASN A 174 -7.02 13.12 28.91
CA ASN A 174 -7.66 13.88 27.84
C ASN A 174 -7.18 13.60 26.40
N ALA A 175 -6.32 12.60 26.19
CA ALA A 175 -5.96 12.13 24.85
C ALA A 175 -7.02 11.17 24.27
N GLU A 176 -7.00 11.01 22.94
CA GLU A 176 -7.84 10.09 22.19
C GLU A 176 -7.07 9.51 20.99
N THR A 177 -7.45 8.30 20.56
CA THR A 177 -6.99 7.71 19.30
C THR A 177 -7.66 8.40 18.11
N ARG A 178 -7.35 7.93 16.89
CA ARG A 178 -8.18 8.28 15.72
C ARG A 178 -9.54 7.55 15.80
N PRO A 179 -10.56 7.99 15.06
CA PRO A 179 -11.84 7.29 14.99
C PRO A 179 -11.80 5.98 14.20
N GLY A 180 -10.85 5.82 13.27
CA GLY A 180 -10.61 4.58 12.52
C GLY A 180 -9.25 3.98 12.86
N ASP A 181 -8.97 3.83 14.14
CA ASP A 181 -7.68 3.32 14.65
C ASP A 181 -7.70 1.79 14.62
N LEU A 182 -7.21 1.17 13.54
CA LEU A 182 -7.09 -0.29 13.44
C LEU A 182 -5.94 -0.77 14.33
N VAL A 183 -6.21 -1.59 15.32
CA VAL A 183 -5.21 -2.24 16.17
C VAL A 183 -4.93 -3.66 15.67
N ILE A 184 -3.66 -4.06 15.64
CA ILE A 184 -3.22 -5.42 15.29
C ILE A 184 -2.30 -5.97 16.39
N VAL A 185 -2.54 -7.22 16.80
CA VAL A 185 -1.79 -7.95 17.83
C VAL A 185 -1.31 -9.30 17.28
N ASP A 186 -0.05 -9.68 17.47
CA ASP A 186 0.36 -11.08 17.29
C ASP A 186 -0.09 -11.92 18.50
N VAL A 187 -0.91 -12.95 18.25
CA VAL A 187 -1.43 -13.88 19.26
C VAL A 187 -0.98 -15.32 19.01
N THR A 188 0.03 -15.52 18.14
CA THR A 188 0.51 -16.81 17.64
C THR A 188 0.94 -17.77 18.76
N GLU A 189 1.59 -17.28 19.83
CA GLU A 189 2.05 -18.13 20.94
C GLU A 189 0.89 -18.91 21.59
N TRP A 190 -0.31 -18.33 21.58
CA TRP A 190 -1.48 -18.82 22.31
C TRP A 190 -2.57 -19.35 21.38
N ALA A 191 -2.99 -18.58 20.38
CA ALA A 191 -4.12 -18.91 19.51
C ALA A 191 -3.79 -20.01 18.49
N ALA A 192 -2.56 -20.07 17.96
CA ALA A 192 -2.18 -20.98 16.86
C ALA A 192 -2.21 -22.49 17.23
N ARG A 193 -2.42 -22.81 18.52
CA ARG A 193 -2.42 -24.18 19.07
C ARG A 193 -3.56 -24.45 20.07
N ALA A 194 -4.39 -23.45 20.37
CA ALA A 194 -5.55 -23.61 21.22
C ALA A 194 -6.69 -24.34 20.49
N SER A 195 -7.60 -24.95 21.26
CA SER A 195 -8.79 -25.65 20.78
C SER A 195 -10.02 -24.74 20.78
N ASP A 196 -10.25 -24.03 21.89
CA ASP A 196 -11.23 -22.96 22.07
C ASP A 196 -10.48 -21.62 22.33
N VAL A 197 -10.70 -20.59 21.50
CA VAL A 197 -10.10 -19.23 21.67
C VAL A 197 -11.18 -18.20 22.01
N ARG A 198 -10.85 -17.19 22.82
CA ARG A 198 -11.67 -15.98 23.07
C ARG A 198 -10.83 -14.71 23.18
N VAL A 199 -11.42 -13.59 22.79
CA VAL A 199 -10.93 -12.23 23.00
C VAL A 199 -11.77 -11.55 24.10
N ARG A 200 -11.17 -10.68 24.90
CA ARG A 200 -11.87 -9.83 25.86
C ARG A 200 -11.31 -8.41 25.85
N PHE A 201 -12.21 -7.44 25.83
CA PHE A 201 -11.92 -6.02 25.96
C PHE A 201 -12.41 -5.53 27.32
N THR A 202 -11.51 -4.97 28.13
CA THR A 202 -11.80 -4.57 29.51
C THR A 202 -11.58 -3.06 29.64
N PHE A 203 -12.62 -2.31 30.03
CA PHE A 203 -12.52 -0.90 30.41
C PHE A 203 -12.62 -0.79 31.93
N SER A 204 -11.61 -0.17 32.55
CA SER A 204 -11.57 0.06 33.99
C SER A 204 -11.19 1.52 34.26
N GLY A 205 -12.13 2.36 34.72
CA GLY A 205 -11.88 3.78 34.91
C GLY A 205 -13.09 4.70 34.97
N SER A 206 -12.86 5.98 34.66
CA SER A 206 -13.87 7.04 34.69
C SER A 206 -13.69 8.06 33.54
N TYR A 207 -14.83 8.49 32.99
CA TYR A 207 -15.06 9.45 31.89
C TYR A 207 -14.60 9.05 30.50
N TYR A 208 -15.36 9.54 29.52
CA TYR A 208 -15.28 9.24 28.10
C TYR A 208 -15.58 7.75 27.80
N PHE A 209 -15.06 7.25 26.67
CA PHE A 209 -15.56 6.09 25.96
C PHE A 209 -14.45 5.22 25.37
N TRP A 210 -14.80 3.98 25.03
CA TRP A 210 -14.05 3.13 24.11
C TRP A 210 -15.05 2.50 23.13
N ILE A 211 -14.92 2.80 21.85
CA ILE A 211 -15.68 2.16 20.77
C ILE A 211 -14.78 1.10 20.13
N ILE A 212 -15.31 -0.07 19.83
CA ILE A 212 -14.63 -1.20 19.20
C ILE A 212 -15.51 -1.79 18.10
N ASP A 213 -14.92 -2.11 16.95
CA ASP A 213 -15.62 -2.72 15.81
C ASP A 213 -14.69 -3.57 14.93
N ASP A 214 -15.27 -4.25 13.93
CA ASP A 214 -14.65 -5.19 12.99
C ASP A 214 -13.57 -6.08 13.65
N VAL A 215 -13.95 -6.70 14.77
CA VAL A 215 -13.05 -7.60 15.52
C VAL A 215 -12.90 -8.90 14.75
N GLN A 216 -11.66 -9.34 14.53
CA GLN A 216 -11.31 -10.48 13.68
C GLN A 216 -10.15 -11.29 14.29
N LEU A 217 -10.16 -12.61 14.11
CA LEU A 217 -8.97 -13.46 14.28
C LEU A 217 -8.56 -13.97 12.90
N GLY A 218 -7.31 -13.74 12.50
CA GLY A 218 -6.78 -14.15 11.20
C GLY A 218 -5.53 -15.03 11.30
N ALA A 219 -5.20 -15.70 10.20
CA ALA A 219 -4.11 -16.66 10.09
C ALA A 219 -3.08 -16.24 9.03
N GLY A 220 -1.81 -16.57 9.25
CA GLY A 220 -0.71 -16.07 8.43
C GLY A 220 -0.21 -14.70 8.90
N ASN A 221 0.40 -13.93 8.01
CA ASN A 221 0.75 -12.54 8.32
C ASN A 221 -0.54 -11.69 8.37
N PRO A 222 -0.67 -10.76 9.34
CA PRO A 222 -1.74 -9.79 9.30
C PRO A 222 -1.67 -8.98 8.01
N HIS A 223 -2.80 -8.92 7.32
CA HIS A 223 -3.09 -7.79 6.44
C HIS A 223 -2.87 -6.54 7.28
N PRO A 224 -2.03 -5.60 6.84
CA PRO A 224 -1.91 -4.33 7.51
C PRO A 224 -3.24 -3.58 7.39
N PRO A 225 -3.38 -2.40 8.03
CA PRO A 225 -4.05 -1.33 7.32
C PRO A 225 -3.30 -1.03 6.02
N THR A 226 -3.52 -1.86 4.98
CA THR A 226 -3.73 -1.26 3.65
C THR A 226 -4.75 -0.14 3.87
N LYS A 227 -4.63 0.95 3.12
CA LYS A 227 -5.54 2.07 3.36
C LYS A 227 -6.99 1.92 2.83
N PRO A 228 -7.57 0.79 2.32
CA PRO A 228 -8.96 0.65 1.84
C PRO A 228 -10.17 1.15 2.64
N LEU A 229 -10.01 1.72 3.83
CA LEU A 229 -10.85 2.88 4.17
C LEU A 229 -10.48 4.05 3.26
N ALA A 230 -9.53 4.92 3.63
CA ALA A 230 -9.02 6.03 2.81
C ALA A 230 -8.56 5.73 1.35
N VAL A 231 -8.51 4.47 0.89
CA VAL A 231 -8.32 4.04 -0.50
C VAL A 231 -9.63 3.54 -1.13
N GLY A 232 -10.38 2.66 -0.47
CA GLY A 232 -11.64 2.12 -0.99
C GLY A 232 -12.72 3.19 -0.96
N ASP A 233 -12.79 3.96 0.13
CA ASP A 233 -13.56 5.20 0.24
C ASP A 233 -13.17 6.19 -0.86
N LYS A 234 -11.87 6.34 -1.20
CA LYS A 234 -11.43 7.23 -2.30
C LYS A 234 -11.86 6.74 -3.67
N LEU A 235 -11.71 5.45 -3.96
CA LEU A 235 -12.13 4.86 -5.23
C LEU A 235 -13.66 4.99 -5.35
N PHE A 236 -14.40 4.71 -4.28
CA PHE A 236 -15.85 4.91 -4.18
C PHE A 236 -16.27 6.39 -4.34
N GLU A 237 -15.62 7.34 -3.65
CA GLU A 237 -15.85 8.79 -3.78
C GLU A 237 -15.54 9.31 -5.20
N ALA A 238 -14.50 8.76 -5.85
CA ALA A 238 -14.14 9.06 -7.23
C ALA A 238 -15.04 8.36 -8.27
N GLY A 239 -15.86 7.38 -7.85
CA GLY A 239 -16.71 6.58 -8.74
C GLY A 239 -15.95 5.49 -9.52
N VAL A 240 -14.76 5.12 -9.07
CA VAL A 240 -13.93 4.03 -9.63
C VAL A 240 -14.39 2.69 -9.06
N ALA A 241 -14.70 1.73 -9.92
CA ALA A 241 -15.03 0.38 -9.52
C ALA A 241 -13.76 -0.38 -9.08
N PHE A 242 -13.85 -1.10 -7.96
CA PHE A 242 -12.79 -1.97 -7.47
C PHE A 242 -13.38 -3.22 -6.81
N GLU A 243 -12.62 -4.31 -6.85
CA GLU A 243 -12.75 -5.47 -5.96
C GLU A 243 -11.46 -5.58 -5.13
N VAL A 244 -11.41 -6.48 -4.15
CA VAL A 244 -10.22 -6.71 -3.29
C VAL A 244 -9.73 -8.14 -3.41
N ASP A 245 -8.42 -8.32 -3.46
CA ASP A 245 -7.78 -9.63 -3.56
C ASP A 245 -7.64 -10.32 -2.18
N SER A 246 -7.06 -11.53 -2.16
CA SER A 246 -6.78 -12.28 -0.93
C SER A 246 -5.79 -11.61 0.05
N PHE A 247 -5.18 -10.48 -0.34
CA PHE A 247 -4.26 -9.67 0.46
C PHE A 247 -4.93 -8.37 0.96
N GLY A 248 -6.24 -8.22 0.74
CA GLY A 248 -6.98 -6.99 1.08
C GLY A 248 -6.60 -5.80 0.20
N THR A 249 -6.04 -6.06 -0.99
CA THR A 249 -5.53 -5.05 -1.90
C THR A 249 -6.50 -4.82 -3.06
N PRO A 250 -6.92 -3.56 -3.30
CA PRO A 250 -7.95 -3.25 -4.27
C PRO A 250 -7.40 -3.26 -5.70
N TYR A 251 -8.19 -3.76 -6.64
CA TYR A 251 -7.86 -3.85 -8.05
C TYR A 251 -9.08 -3.57 -8.93
N ALA A 252 -8.87 -3.21 -10.19
CA ALA A 252 -9.97 -3.00 -11.14
C ALA A 252 -10.54 -4.36 -11.62
N PRO A 253 -11.84 -4.65 -11.39
CA PRO A 253 -12.42 -6.00 -11.55
C PRO A 253 -12.55 -6.46 -13.01
N ASP A 254 -12.41 -5.53 -13.97
CA ASP A 254 -12.51 -5.75 -15.40
C ASP A 254 -11.14 -5.67 -16.11
N GLN A 255 -10.02 -5.72 -15.37
CA GLN A 255 -8.68 -5.41 -15.89
C GLN A 255 -7.57 -6.37 -15.43
N LEU A 256 -6.78 -6.85 -16.40
CA LEU A 256 -5.58 -7.67 -16.19
C LEU A 256 -4.37 -7.03 -16.86
N VAL A 257 -3.25 -6.93 -16.15
CA VAL A 257 -1.96 -6.51 -16.70
C VAL A 257 -1.16 -7.74 -17.11
N VAL A 258 -0.63 -7.79 -18.32
CA VAL A 258 0.07 -8.95 -18.88
C VAL A 258 1.42 -8.54 -19.46
N TYR A 259 2.47 -9.27 -19.08
CA TYR A 259 3.81 -9.10 -19.63
C TYR A 259 4.24 -10.32 -20.45
N TYR A 260 4.52 -10.11 -21.73
CA TYR A 260 4.92 -11.16 -22.67
C TYR A 260 6.43 -11.48 -22.59
N ASP A 261 6.80 -12.73 -22.85
CA ASP A 261 8.18 -13.13 -23.15
C ASP A 261 8.58 -12.67 -24.57
N ASP A 262 9.88 -12.60 -24.86
CA ASP A 262 10.39 -12.51 -26.24
C ASP A 262 10.04 -13.78 -27.04
N PHE A 263 10.10 -14.96 -26.39
CA PHE A 263 9.95 -16.27 -27.02
C PHE A 263 9.02 -17.21 -26.23
N ASP A 264 8.26 -18.05 -26.96
CA ASP A 264 7.49 -19.12 -26.33
C ASP A 264 8.39 -20.28 -25.83
N ALA A 265 7.83 -21.19 -25.02
CA ALA A 265 8.53 -22.39 -24.56
C ALA A 265 8.88 -23.42 -25.67
N GLN A 266 8.68 -23.09 -26.96
CA GLN A 266 9.18 -23.84 -28.12
C GLN A 266 10.27 -23.06 -28.89
N GLY A 267 10.57 -21.82 -28.49
CA GLY A 267 11.58 -20.94 -29.08
C GLY A 267 11.08 -20.13 -30.28
N ALA A 268 9.77 -19.98 -30.45
CA ALA A 268 9.18 -19.10 -31.47
C ALA A 268 8.95 -17.69 -30.87
N PRO A 269 9.20 -16.59 -31.62
CA PRO A 269 8.99 -15.23 -31.09
C PRO A 269 7.52 -14.94 -30.79
N VAL A 270 7.24 -14.21 -29.70
CA VAL A 270 5.87 -13.81 -29.30
C VAL A 270 5.42 -12.58 -30.09
N ASP A 271 5.14 -12.79 -31.38
CA ASP A 271 4.76 -11.74 -32.32
C ASP A 271 3.32 -11.21 -32.12
N SER A 272 2.96 -10.13 -32.81
CA SER A 272 1.64 -9.50 -32.69
C SER A 272 0.47 -10.42 -33.06
N ALA A 273 0.69 -11.49 -33.83
CA ALA A 273 -0.32 -12.51 -34.08
C ALA A 273 -0.47 -13.44 -32.87
N SER A 274 0.65 -13.89 -32.30
CA SER A 274 0.70 -14.71 -31.09
C SER A 274 0.07 -14.02 -29.86
N LYS A 275 0.24 -12.69 -29.74
CA LYS A 275 -0.45 -11.84 -28.75
C LYS A 275 -1.96 -11.73 -29.02
N ALA A 276 -2.35 -11.51 -30.28
CA ALA A 276 -3.77 -11.44 -30.68
C ALA A 276 -4.52 -12.77 -30.49
N ASP A 277 -3.88 -13.90 -30.80
CA ASP A 277 -4.42 -15.24 -30.55
C ASP A 277 -4.62 -15.48 -29.05
N LEU A 278 -3.71 -15.00 -28.19
CA LEU A 278 -3.87 -15.10 -26.73
C LEU A 278 -5.02 -14.21 -26.20
N ARG A 279 -5.10 -12.95 -26.62
CA ARG A 279 -6.22 -12.06 -26.27
C ARG A 279 -7.56 -12.61 -26.73
N SER A 280 -7.62 -13.21 -27.93
CA SER A 280 -8.80 -13.93 -28.42
C SER A 280 -9.07 -15.24 -27.68
N THR A 281 -8.09 -15.82 -27.00
CA THR A 281 -8.24 -17.05 -26.19
C THR A 281 -8.87 -16.75 -24.84
N TRP A 282 -8.65 -15.58 -24.25
CA TRP A 282 -9.27 -15.15 -22.99
C TRP A 282 -10.46 -14.19 -23.15
N GLY A 283 -10.83 -13.85 -24.40
CA GLY A 283 -11.98 -13.01 -24.71
C GLY A 283 -11.82 -11.55 -24.24
N VAL A 284 -10.61 -11.00 -24.37
CA VAL A 284 -10.31 -9.58 -24.15
C VAL A 284 -11.06 -8.73 -25.17
N ASP A 285 -11.78 -7.70 -24.73
CA ASP A 285 -12.48 -6.77 -25.62
C ASP A 285 -11.51 -5.69 -26.16
N THR A 286 -10.97 -4.90 -25.24
CA THR A 286 -10.10 -3.76 -25.50
C THR A 286 -8.76 -3.98 -24.82
N PHE A 287 -7.68 -3.47 -25.39
CA PHE A 287 -6.35 -3.54 -24.80
C PHE A 287 -5.53 -2.29 -25.10
N TYR A 288 -4.61 -1.97 -24.19
CA TYR A 288 -3.61 -0.93 -24.34
C TYR A 288 -2.22 -1.55 -24.31
N VAL A 289 -1.25 -0.89 -24.94
CA VAL A 289 0.16 -1.31 -25.01
C VAL A 289 0.98 -0.16 -24.43
N CYS A 290 1.95 -0.45 -23.56
CA CYS A 290 2.90 0.59 -23.13
C CYS A 290 3.83 0.96 -24.28
N SER A 291 3.94 2.26 -24.62
CA SER A 291 4.81 2.73 -25.71
C SER A 291 6.29 2.43 -25.46
N CYS A 292 6.71 2.47 -24.19
CA CYS A 292 8.09 2.29 -23.74
C CYS A 292 8.49 0.83 -23.50
N ASP A 293 7.52 -0.08 -23.39
CA ASP A 293 7.77 -1.51 -23.51
C ASP A 293 6.56 -2.25 -24.13
N PRO A 294 6.62 -2.65 -25.42
CA PRO A 294 5.54 -3.36 -26.09
C PRO A 294 5.34 -4.81 -25.61
N HIS A 295 6.09 -5.27 -24.60
CA HIS A 295 5.78 -6.49 -23.86
C HIS A 295 4.72 -6.29 -22.77
N LEU A 296 4.46 -5.06 -22.34
CA LEU A 296 3.42 -4.74 -21.35
C LEU A 296 2.09 -4.38 -22.05
N GLU A 297 1.08 -5.22 -21.89
CA GLU A 297 -0.31 -4.92 -22.28
C GLU A 297 -1.22 -4.80 -21.04
N LEU A 298 -2.18 -3.88 -21.08
CA LEU A 298 -3.36 -3.86 -20.21
C LEU A 298 -4.54 -4.43 -21.00
N TRP A 299 -5.22 -5.43 -20.46
CA TRP A 299 -6.41 -6.06 -21.05
C TRP A 299 -7.66 -5.64 -20.29
N LEU A 300 -8.73 -5.31 -21.02
CA LEU A 300 -10.05 -4.94 -20.51
C LEU A 300 -11.10 -5.96 -20.95
N PHE A 301 -12.07 -6.22 -20.07
CA PHE A 301 -13.19 -7.13 -20.29
C PHE A 301 -14.54 -6.38 -20.22
N GLU A 302 -15.57 -6.86 -20.91
CA GLU A 302 -16.92 -6.25 -20.88
C GLU A 302 -17.60 -6.47 -19.51
N PRO A 303 -18.21 -5.44 -18.88
CA PRO A 303 -18.89 -5.58 -17.61
C PRO A 303 -20.11 -6.54 -17.68
N ALA A 304 -20.05 -7.59 -16.85
CA ALA A 304 -20.98 -8.71 -16.71
C ALA A 304 -20.87 -9.83 -17.79
N GLY A 305 -20.18 -10.90 -17.41
CA GLY A 305 -19.98 -12.11 -18.21
C GLY A 305 -18.62 -12.09 -18.90
N ALA A 306 -17.60 -12.61 -18.21
CA ALA A 306 -16.22 -12.56 -18.68
C ALA A 306 -15.99 -13.31 -20.00
N GLY A 307 -14.85 -13.04 -20.61
CA GLY A 307 -14.52 -13.47 -21.97
C GLY A 307 -14.66 -14.98 -22.20
N SER A 308 -15.12 -15.35 -23.40
CA SER A 308 -15.27 -16.74 -23.79
C SER A 308 -13.91 -17.43 -23.93
N GLY A 309 -13.42 -18.02 -22.83
CA GLY A 309 -12.18 -18.78 -22.79
C GLY A 309 -12.17 -20.01 -23.72
N PRO A 310 -11.05 -20.77 -23.81
CA PRO A 310 -10.74 -21.67 -24.93
C PRO A 310 -11.73 -22.81 -25.26
N ASN A 311 -12.73 -23.05 -24.41
CA ASN A 311 -13.79 -24.05 -24.65
C ASN A 311 -15.23 -23.47 -24.66
N GLY A 312 -15.42 -22.18 -24.35
CA GLY A 312 -16.72 -21.50 -24.40
C GLY A 312 -17.63 -21.62 -23.17
N ASP A 313 -17.25 -22.36 -22.13
CA ASP A 313 -17.96 -22.45 -20.84
C ASP A 313 -17.38 -21.46 -19.81
N PHE A 314 -17.70 -20.15 -19.92
CA PHE A 314 -17.07 -19.06 -19.14
C PHE A 314 -18.06 -18.05 -18.51
N ASN A 315 -19.33 -18.42 -18.32
CA ASN A 315 -20.35 -17.51 -17.76
C ASN A 315 -20.10 -17.07 -16.29
N ASP A 316 -19.19 -17.74 -15.57
CA ASP A 316 -19.00 -17.63 -14.11
C ASP A 316 -17.50 -17.64 -13.70
N ILE A 317 -16.58 -17.08 -14.51
CA ILE A 317 -15.15 -16.93 -14.15
C ILE A 317 -14.79 -15.43 -14.13
N ASP A 318 -14.19 -14.97 -13.05
CA ASP A 318 -13.73 -13.58 -12.85
C ASP A 318 -12.31 -13.33 -13.40
N VAL A 319 -11.82 -12.09 -13.29
CA VAL A 319 -10.48 -11.71 -13.76
C VAL A 319 -9.35 -12.37 -12.97
N GLN A 320 -9.58 -12.79 -11.71
CA GLN A 320 -8.61 -13.57 -10.95
C GLN A 320 -8.47 -14.99 -11.51
N GLY A 321 -9.58 -15.65 -11.85
CA GLY A 321 -9.56 -16.92 -12.58
C GLY A 321 -8.90 -16.80 -13.97
N ILE A 322 -8.98 -15.64 -14.63
CA ILE A 322 -8.23 -15.36 -15.86
C ILE A 322 -6.72 -15.17 -15.56
N LYS A 323 -6.32 -14.44 -14.50
CA LYS A 323 -4.92 -14.32 -14.05
C LYS A 323 -4.30 -15.71 -13.83
N GLU A 324 -4.98 -16.56 -13.06
CA GLU A 324 -4.56 -17.94 -12.80
C GLU A 324 -4.47 -18.75 -14.10
N GLY A 325 -5.45 -18.60 -15.01
CA GLY A 325 -5.48 -19.25 -16.32
C GLY A 325 -4.29 -18.87 -17.21
N VAL A 326 -4.01 -17.58 -17.39
CA VAL A 326 -2.85 -17.08 -18.14
C VAL A 326 -1.56 -17.61 -17.52
N SER A 327 -1.37 -17.38 -16.22
CA SER A 327 -0.13 -17.70 -15.48
C SER A 327 0.19 -19.20 -15.42
N SER A 328 -0.82 -20.07 -15.50
CA SER A 328 -0.64 -21.53 -15.36
C SER A 328 -0.67 -22.31 -16.69
N THR A 329 -1.12 -21.70 -17.80
CA THR A 329 -1.32 -22.44 -19.06
C THR A 329 -0.69 -21.86 -20.31
N ASP A 330 -0.39 -20.55 -20.40
CA ASP A 330 0.29 -20.00 -21.57
C ASP A 330 1.80 -19.86 -21.34
N SER A 331 2.56 -20.20 -22.38
CA SER A 331 4.03 -20.19 -22.37
C SER A 331 4.65 -19.01 -23.11
N LYS A 332 3.87 -17.95 -23.37
CA LYS A 332 4.28 -16.70 -24.04
C LYS A 332 4.38 -15.50 -23.08
N THR A 333 4.11 -15.70 -21.78
CA THR A 333 4.01 -14.64 -20.77
C THR A 333 4.97 -14.89 -19.63
N LEU A 334 5.78 -13.89 -19.29
CA LEU A 334 6.65 -13.91 -18.11
C LEU A 334 5.86 -13.61 -16.82
N GLY A 335 4.72 -12.93 -16.93
CA GLY A 335 3.84 -12.64 -15.81
C GLY A 335 2.48 -12.08 -16.22
N SER A 336 1.51 -12.21 -15.32
CA SER A 336 0.24 -11.48 -15.39
C SER A 336 -0.28 -11.18 -13.99
N ASP A 337 -0.79 -9.98 -13.79
CA ASP A 337 -1.22 -9.46 -12.50
C ASP A 337 -2.56 -8.71 -12.61
N LEU A 338 -3.33 -8.68 -11.52
CA LEU A 338 -4.53 -7.84 -11.42
C LEU A 338 -4.10 -6.37 -11.55
N ASN A 339 -4.93 -5.51 -12.14
CA ASN A 339 -4.59 -4.08 -12.21
C ASN A 339 -4.84 -3.39 -10.86
N ILE A 340 -3.92 -3.63 -9.92
CA ILE A 340 -3.94 -3.19 -8.52
C ILE A 340 -3.86 -1.67 -8.41
N PHE A 341 -4.69 -1.09 -7.55
CA PHE A 341 -4.64 0.31 -7.19
C PHE A 341 -3.59 0.55 -6.08
N ASN A 342 -2.64 1.45 -6.37
CA ASN A 342 -1.59 1.90 -5.44
C ASN A 342 -1.70 3.42 -5.24
N PHE A 343 -1.09 3.95 -4.17
CA PHE A 343 -1.35 5.34 -3.75
C PHE A 343 -0.10 6.10 -3.31
N GLY A 344 -0.09 7.40 -3.63
CA GLY A 344 0.83 8.37 -3.05
C GLY A 344 0.50 8.58 -1.58
N GLU A 345 1.46 8.27 -0.71
CA GLU A 345 1.15 8.14 0.71
C GLU A 345 0.79 9.50 1.33
N ASN A 346 -0.23 9.53 2.20
CA ASN A 346 -0.75 10.70 2.92
C ASN A 346 -1.58 11.72 2.10
N LEU A 347 -1.88 11.44 0.82
CA LEU A 347 -2.79 12.27 0.00
C LEU A 347 -4.24 12.30 0.54
N GLN A 348 -4.90 13.46 0.57
CA GLN A 348 -6.29 13.58 1.02
C GLN A 348 -7.31 13.30 -0.09
N ALA A 349 -8.42 12.65 0.27
CA ALA A 349 -9.59 12.54 -0.61
C ALA A 349 -10.19 13.93 -0.87
N ARG A 350 -10.31 14.33 -2.15
CA ARG A 350 -10.96 15.56 -2.61
C ARG A 350 -11.58 15.34 -3.99
N LEU A 351 -12.57 16.17 -4.32
CA LEU A 351 -13.33 16.09 -5.58
C LEU A 351 -12.43 16.00 -6.83
N PRO A 352 -12.81 15.18 -7.84
CA PRO A 352 -12.00 14.99 -9.02
C PRO A 352 -11.61 16.27 -9.76
N GLN A 353 -10.32 16.36 -10.11
CA GLN A 353 -9.77 17.45 -10.90
C GLN A 353 -9.86 17.08 -12.39
N GLY A 354 -10.52 17.92 -13.19
CA GLY A 354 -10.56 17.71 -14.64
C GLY A 354 -9.16 17.72 -15.26
N ASN A 355 -8.98 16.92 -16.30
CA ASN A 355 -7.72 16.74 -17.02
C ASN A 355 -7.15 18.11 -17.45
N LEU A 356 -5.84 18.30 -17.29
CA LEU A 356 -5.20 19.54 -17.69
C LEU A 356 -5.08 19.63 -19.23
N PRO A 357 -5.12 20.84 -19.82
CA PRO A 357 -4.86 21.01 -21.26
C PRO A 357 -3.41 20.61 -21.60
N LEU A 358 -3.17 20.15 -22.83
CA LEU A 358 -1.83 19.78 -23.32
C LEU A 358 -0.79 20.90 -23.09
N THR A 359 0.46 20.49 -22.90
CA THR A 359 1.57 21.41 -22.64
C THR A 359 1.96 22.18 -23.90
N GLU A 360 1.73 23.50 -23.94
CA GLU A 360 2.20 24.35 -25.04
C GLU A 360 3.69 24.70 -24.90
N VAL A 361 4.48 24.42 -25.95
CA VAL A 361 5.91 24.73 -26.04
C VAL A 361 6.17 26.02 -26.85
N PRO A 362 7.22 26.82 -26.56
CA PRO A 362 8.30 26.57 -25.60
C PRO A 362 8.06 27.15 -24.20
N LEU A 363 8.24 26.33 -23.16
CA LEU A 363 8.01 26.69 -21.76
C LEU A 363 9.06 27.60 -21.11
N GLY A 364 10.24 27.77 -21.73
CA GLY A 364 11.37 28.49 -21.14
C GLY A 364 12.23 27.68 -20.14
N ILE A 365 12.11 26.36 -20.16
CA ILE A 365 13.04 25.42 -19.50
C ILE A 365 14.44 25.49 -20.14
N THR A 366 15.49 25.09 -19.41
CA THR A 366 16.84 24.92 -19.98
C THR A 366 17.02 23.54 -20.60
N ALA A 367 17.85 23.43 -21.64
CA ALA A 367 18.32 22.14 -22.14
C ALA A 367 19.16 21.41 -21.07
N ASN A 368 19.28 20.09 -21.21
CA ASN A 368 20.09 19.24 -20.36
C ASN A 368 21.58 19.42 -20.68
N SER A 369 22.45 19.23 -19.69
CA SER A 369 23.90 19.10 -19.85
C SER A 369 24.32 17.61 -19.84
N PRO A 370 25.41 17.20 -20.53
CA PRO A 370 26.01 15.87 -20.34
C PRO A 370 26.60 15.64 -18.94
N ASP A 371 26.62 16.66 -18.09
CA ASP A 371 27.02 16.61 -16.68
C ASP A 371 25.81 16.71 -15.71
N ASP A 372 24.56 16.77 -16.20
CA ASP A 372 23.35 16.79 -15.36
C ASP A 372 22.91 15.36 -15.01
N VAL A 373 22.76 15.03 -13.72
CA VAL A 373 22.18 13.75 -13.27
C VAL A 373 20.65 13.78 -13.40
N ILE A 374 20.05 12.76 -14.02
CA ILE A 374 18.62 12.69 -14.32
C ILE A 374 17.89 11.87 -13.26
N ILE A 375 16.99 12.52 -12.51
CA ILE A 375 16.19 11.90 -11.45
C ILE A 375 14.73 11.86 -11.88
N ALA A 376 14.20 10.67 -12.14
CA ALA A 376 12.78 10.46 -12.42
C ALA A 376 11.93 10.49 -11.15
N VAL A 377 10.78 11.15 -11.23
CA VAL A 377 9.80 11.27 -10.14
C VAL A 377 8.49 10.70 -10.63
N LEU A 378 8.20 9.45 -10.24
CA LEU A 378 6.95 8.75 -10.53
C LEU A 378 5.97 9.08 -9.41
N ASP A 379 5.03 10.00 -9.66
CA ASP A 379 4.13 10.54 -8.64
C ASP A 379 2.89 11.19 -9.30
N THR A 380 2.24 12.11 -8.60
CA THR A 380 1.12 12.96 -9.05
C THR A 380 1.49 14.00 -10.11
N GLY A 381 2.78 14.10 -10.48
CA GLY A 381 3.35 15.08 -11.42
C GLY A 381 4.20 16.14 -10.73
N ILE A 382 4.64 17.18 -11.46
CA ILE A 382 5.41 18.31 -10.89
C ILE A 382 4.84 19.66 -11.36
N ASP A 383 4.57 20.60 -10.46
CA ASP A 383 4.19 21.97 -10.81
C ASP A 383 5.38 22.80 -11.33
N PHE A 384 5.75 22.56 -12.59
CA PHE A 384 6.89 23.16 -13.29
C PHE A 384 6.73 24.66 -13.63
N ASP A 385 5.68 25.36 -13.19
CA ASP A 385 5.64 26.83 -13.22
C ASP A 385 6.35 27.48 -12.02
N GLN A 386 6.74 26.70 -11.02
CA GLN A 386 7.49 27.20 -9.86
C GLN A 386 8.93 27.53 -10.29
N VAL A 387 9.35 28.78 -10.07
CA VAL A 387 10.51 29.42 -10.73
C VAL A 387 11.88 28.80 -10.45
N ASP A 388 11.97 28.05 -9.36
CA ASP A 388 13.10 27.21 -8.97
C ASP A 388 13.07 25.86 -9.72
N LEU A 389 11.98 25.09 -9.58
CA LEU A 389 11.80 23.81 -10.26
C LEU A 389 11.89 23.94 -11.80
N LYS A 390 11.34 25.00 -12.38
CA LYS A 390 11.21 25.23 -13.84
C LYS A 390 12.51 25.14 -14.64
N LYS A 391 13.67 25.33 -14.01
CA LYS A 391 14.99 25.20 -14.68
C LYS A 391 15.52 23.77 -14.62
N GLN A 392 15.18 23.06 -13.55
CA GLN A 392 15.65 21.71 -13.29
C GLN A 392 14.75 20.66 -13.96
N ILE A 393 13.65 21.03 -14.61
CA ILE A 393 12.86 20.08 -15.41
C ILE A 393 13.71 19.51 -16.56
N TRP A 394 13.75 18.19 -16.65
CA TRP A 394 14.31 17.42 -17.76
C TRP A 394 13.57 17.77 -19.05
N ARG A 395 14.30 17.75 -20.17
CA ARG A 395 13.74 18.06 -21.48
C ARG A 395 14.07 16.92 -22.45
N ASN A 396 13.04 16.37 -23.11
CA ASN A 396 13.29 15.58 -24.31
C ASN A 396 13.55 16.54 -25.48
N ASP A 397 14.64 16.30 -26.21
CA ASP A 397 15.04 17.09 -27.39
C ASP A 397 15.22 16.21 -28.65
N ASP A 398 15.33 14.90 -28.48
CA ASP A 398 15.55 13.92 -29.55
C ASP A 398 14.28 13.12 -29.89
N GLY A 399 13.35 13.01 -28.93
CA GLY A 399 12.06 12.32 -29.04
C GLY A 399 12.14 10.88 -28.51
N GLY A 400 11.34 10.61 -27.48
CA GLY A 400 11.41 9.40 -26.66
C GLY A 400 10.51 8.25 -27.14
N CYS A 401 10.26 7.30 -26.24
CA CYS A 401 9.33 6.19 -26.48
C CYS A 401 7.88 6.66 -26.72
N GLU A 402 7.48 7.80 -26.15
CA GLU A 402 6.18 8.45 -26.41
C GLU A 402 6.23 9.45 -27.58
N GLY A 403 7.31 9.44 -28.37
CA GLY A 403 7.47 10.23 -29.58
C GLY A 403 8.02 11.64 -29.33
N ALA A 404 7.48 12.64 -30.02
CA ALA A 404 8.01 14.01 -29.99
C ALA A 404 7.21 14.97 -29.08
N ASP A 405 6.17 14.46 -28.41
CA ASP A 405 5.26 15.29 -27.60
C ASP A 405 5.70 15.37 -26.12
N ASP A 406 6.44 14.38 -25.62
CA ASP A 406 6.94 14.15 -24.24
C ASP A 406 8.02 15.13 -23.73
N TYR A 407 8.07 16.33 -24.31
CA TYR A 407 9.12 17.35 -24.19
C TYR A 407 9.54 17.75 -22.76
N ILE A 408 8.75 17.42 -21.74
CA ILE A 408 9.03 17.62 -20.31
C ILE A 408 8.64 16.42 -19.43
N GLY A 409 8.71 15.20 -19.96
CA GLY A 409 8.14 14.03 -19.32
C GLY A 409 6.68 13.78 -19.72
N TRP A 410 6.07 12.76 -19.11
CA TRP A 410 4.81 12.18 -19.58
C TRP A 410 3.80 11.90 -18.47
N ASN A 411 2.52 12.00 -18.82
CA ASN A 411 1.39 11.70 -17.96
C ASN A 411 0.74 10.40 -18.41
N MET A 412 0.97 9.34 -17.65
CA MET A 412 0.40 8.01 -17.90
C MET A 412 -1.11 8.04 -17.69
N VAL A 413 -1.59 8.67 -16.61
CA VAL A 413 -3.03 8.72 -16.25
C VAL A 413 -3.92 9.31 -17.34
N ASP A 414 -3.45 10.36 -18.02
CA ASP A 414 -4.16 11.03 -19.11
C ASP A 414 -3.56 10.71 -20.51
N HIS A 415 -2.63 9.75 -20.60
CA HIS A 415 -1.81 9.39 -21.77
C HIS A 415 -1.37 10.59 -22.65
N ASN A 416 -0.72 11.60 -22.05
CA ASN A 416 -0.31 12.82 -22.79
C ASN A 416 0.88 13.60 -22.18
N ASN A 417 1.27 14.68 -22.84
CA ASN A 417 2.45 15.48 -22.52
C ASN A 417 2.30 16.53 -21.39
N ASN A 418 1.29 16.41 -20.52
CA ASN A 418 1.17 17.29 -19.36
C ASN A 418 1.33 16.53 -18.04
N PRO A 419 2.58 16.25 -17.60
CA PRO A 419 2.89 15.66 -16.30
C PRO A 419 2.84 16.68 -15.16
N ARG A 420 2.06 17.77 -15.29
CA ARG A 420 1.92 18.76 -14.22
C ARG A 420 1.13 18.17 -13.06
N ASP A 421 1.62 18.47 -11.86
CA ASP A 421 0.90 18.18 -10.62
C ASP A 421 -0.42 18.96 -10.57
N ASN A 422 -1.53 18.22 -10.68
CA ASN A 422 -2.89 18.72 -10.46
C ASN A 422 -3.47 18.22 -9.12
N SER A 423 -2.69 17.54 -8.29
CA SER A 423 -3.16 17.07 -7.00
C SER A 423 -3.42 18.25 -6.06
N PRO A 424 -4.57 18.29 -5.34
CA PRO A 424 -4.87 19.36 -4.40
C PRO A 424 -3.88 19.54 -3.24
N ASP A 425 -3.02 18.53 -2.98
CA ASP A 425 -1.97 18.57 -1.95
C ASP A 425 -0.56 18.72 -2.53
N LEU A 426 -0.41 18.67 -3.86
CA LEU A 426 0.84 18.82 -4.60
C LEU A 426 1.97 17.88 -4.13
N HIS A 427 1.67 16.58 -4.03
CA HIS A 427 2.58 15.58 -3.45
C HIS A 427 3.85 15.40 -4.30
N GLY A 428 3.72 15.19 -5.61
CA GLY A 428 4.86 14.99 -6.51
C GLY A 428 5.73 16.25 -6.65
N THR A 429 5.10 17.42 -6.62
CA THR A 429 5.82 18.70 -6.47
C THR A 429 6.58 18.78 -5.14
N SER A 430 6.01 18.27 -4.05
CA SER A 430 6.64 18.27 -2.72
C SER A 430 7.83 17.31 -2.65
N VAL A 431 7.69 16.11 -3.24
CA VAL A 431 8.77 15.12 -3.45
C VAL A 431 9.90 15.74 -4.29
N ALA A 432 9.57 16.31 -5.44
CA ALA A 432 10.51 17.03 -6.31
C ALA A 432 11.20 18.22 -5.61
N ARG A 433 10.53 18.88 -4.66
CA ARG A 433 11.13 19.93 -3.83
C ARG A 433 12.14 19.42 -2.81
N VAL A 434 11.95 18.23 -2.24
CA VAL A 434 12.97 17.61 -1.37
C VAL A 434 14.23 17.29 -2.18
N ILE A 435 14.07 16.67 -3.36
CA ILE A 435 15.18 16.40 -4.29
C ILE A 435 15.90 17.70 -4.65
N HIS A 436 15.17 18.70 -5.15
CA HIS A 436 15.74 19.99 -5.55
C HIS A 436 16.46 20.70 -4.40
N GLN A 437 15.89 20.72 -3.19
CA GLN A 437 16.55 21.31 -2.02
C GLN A 437 17.88 20.62 -1.72
N LYS A 438 17.93 19.29 -1.84
CA LYS A 438 19.14 18.53 -1.53
C LYS A 438 20.23 18.65 -2.58
N MET A 439 19.90 18.54 -3.87
CA MET A 439 20.88 18.70 -4.96
C MET A 439 21.54 20.09 -4.93
N ILE A 440 20.78 21.13 -4.57
CA ILE A 440 21.30 22.50 -4.37
C ILE A 440 22.13 22.65 -3.08
N GLU A 441 21.87 21.85 -2.03
CA GLU A 441 22.69 21.82 -0.82
C GLU A 441 24.09 21.24 -1.09
N VAL A 442 24.19 20.26 -1.99
CA VAL A 442 25.44 19.54 -2.34
C VAL A 442 26.18 20.10 -3.57
N ASP A 443 25.63 21.15 -4.22
CA ASP A 443 26.18 21.80 -5.42
C ASP A 443 26.30 20.85 -6.64
N CYS A 444 25.34 19.92 -6.79
CA CYS A 444 25.26 18.99 -7.92
C CYS A 444 24.42 19.57 -9.09
N ALA A 445 24.76 19.20 -10.33
CA ALA A 445 24.00 19.53 -11.53
C ALA A 445 23.00 18.40 -11.84
N PHE A 446 21.73 18.73 -12.06
CA PHE A 446 20.67 17.74 -12.10
C PHE A 446 19.46 18.17 -12.92
N LYS A 447 18.70 17.16 -13.36
CA LYS A 447 17.39 17.26 -13.99
C LYS A 447 16.37 16.39 -13.28
N LEU A 448 15.14 16.88 -13.20
CA LEU A 448 13.96 16.19 -12.67
C LEU A 448 13.10 15.77 -13.87
N MET A 449 12.96 14.47 -14.09
CA MET A 449 12.07 13.89 -15.10
C MET A 449 10.69 13.65 -14.47
N PRO A 450 9.65 14.46 -14.78
CA PRO A 450 8.31 14.27 -14.23
C PRO A 450 7.60 13.12 -14.95
N VAL A 451 7.25 12.06 -14.23
CA VAL A 451 6.44 10.96 -14.75
C VAL A 451 5.16 10.90 -13.92
N LYS A 452 4.06 11.44 -14.46
CA LYS A 452 2.79 11.47 -13.75
C LYS A 452 2.10 10.13 -13.89
N THR A 453 2.27 9.28 -12.87
CA THR A 453 1.62 7.96 -12.77
C THR A 453 0.39 7.98 -11.87
N HIS A 454 0.27 8.98 -10.98
CA HIS A 454 -0.85 9.12 -10.06
C HIS A 454 -1.83 10.22 -10.47
N ALA A 455 -3.12 9.94 -10.32
CA ALA A 455 -4.22 10.85 -10.53
C ALA A 455 -4.23 11.99 -9.47
N ALA A 456 -5.09 12.99 -9.63
CA ALA A 456 -5.11 14.16 -8.73
C ALA A 456 -5.52 13.79 -7.29
N GLU A 457 -6.39 12.79 -7.20
CA GLU A 457 -6.96 12.15 -6.02
C GLU A 457 -5.94 11.23 -5.31
N GLY A 458 -4.81 10.96 -5.97
CA GLY A 458 -3.66 10.27 -5.40
C GLY A 458 -3.63 8.76 -5.55
N TYR A 459 -4.47 8.18 -6.41
CA TYR A 459 -4.39 6.77 -6.83
C TYR A 459 -3.63 6.63 -8.14
N ALA A 460 -3.04 5.47 -8.35
CA ALA A 460 -2.53 4.96 -9.62
C ALA A 460 -2.96 3.50 -9.77
N ASN A 461 -2.82 2.93 -10.97
CA ASN A 461 -2.99 1.49 -11.20
C ASN A 461 -1.63 0.85 -11.58
N LEU A 462 -1.55 -0.48 -11.52
CA LEU A 462 -0.32 -1.25 -11.74
C LEU A 462 0.25 -1.05 -13.16
N PHE A 463 -0.59 -0.95 -14.19
CA PHE A 463 -0.15 -0.69 -15.56
C PHE A 463 0.52 0.68 -15.68
N ASP A 464 -0.10 1.76 -15.18
CA ASP A 464 0.44 3.12 -15.29
C ASP A 464 1.76 3.31 -14.52
N VAL A 465 1.92 2.71 -13.33
CA VAL A 465 3.20 2.76 -12.61
C VAL A 465 4.28 1.90 -13.27
N THR A 466 3.92 0.77 -13.87
CA THR A 466 4.89 -0.10 -14.56
C THR A 466 5.34 0.52 -15.88
N CYS A 467 4.41 1.06 -16.67
CA CYS A 467 4.75 1.80 -17.89
C CYS A 467 5.53 3.08 -17.55
N GLY A 468 5.20 3.77 -16.45
CA GLY A 468 5.99 4.88 -15.91
C GLY A 468 7.42 4.50 -15.51
N ALA A 469 7.63 3.29 -14.99
CA ALA A 469 8.97 2.77 -14.70
C ALA A 469 9.74 2.47 -16.00
N PHE A 470 9.13 1.78 -16.97
CA PHE A 470 9.75 1.55 -18.28
C PHE A 470 10.07 2.86 -19.02
N TYR A 471 9.20 3.88 -18.96
CA TYR A 471 9.48 5.22 -19.49
C TYR A 471 10.76 5.80 -18.88
N ALA A 472 10.89 5.80 -17.55
CA ALA A 472 12.07 6.34 -16.88
C ALA A 472 13.37 5.58 -17.21
N VAL A 473 13.27 4.28 -17.49
CA VAL A 473 14.40 3.45 -17.93
C VAL A 473 14.78 3.74 -19.39
N GLN A 474 13.82 3.78 -20.32
CA GLN A 474 14.10 4.05 -21.75
C GLN A 474 14.62 5.48 -21.98
N GLU A 475 14.09 6.47 -21.26
CA GLU A 475 14.54 7.87 -21.29
C GLU A 475 15.79 8.13 -20.41
N GLN A 476 16.44 7.07 -19.94
CA GLN A 476 17.77 7.06 -19.30
C GLN A 476 17.88 7.93 -18.03
N ALA A 477 16.96 7.77 -17.08
CA ALA A 477 17.15 8.32 -15.73
C ALA A 477 18.25 7.57 -14.97
N ASP A 478 19.15 8.29 -14.27
CA ASP A 478 20.17 7.69 -13.39
C ASP A 478 19.54 7.14 -12.09
N VAL A 479 18.50 7.82 -11.60
CA VAL A 479 17.79 7.48 -10.35
C VAL A 479 16.28 7.64 -10.54
N ILE A 480 15.50 6.69 -10.00
CA ILE A 480 14.03 6.73 -9.99
C ILE A 480 13.54 6.85 -8.54
N ASN A 481 12.67 7.83 -8.27
CA ASN A 481 11.99 7.97 -6.99
C ASN A 481 10.54 7.47 -7.06
N MET A 482 10.18 6.54 -6.18
CA MET A 482 8.84 5.99 -6.01
C MET A 482 8.32 6.28 -4.58
N SER A 483 7.69 7.44 -4.39
CA SER A 483 7.15 7.91 -3.09
C SER A 483 5.73 7.39 -2.80
N TRP A 484 5.49 6.12 -3.14
CA TRP A 484 4.18 5.46 -3.15
C TRP A 484 4.37 3.94 -3.00
N GLY A 485 3.28 3.23 -2.73
CA GLY A 485 3.29 1.78 -2.73
C GLY A 485 1.92 1.13 -2.55
N TRP A 486 1.91 -0.20 -2.53
CA TRP A 486 0.78 -1.04 -2.13
C TRP A 486 1.30 -2.25 -1.35
N TYR A 487 0.48 -2.84 -0.48
CA TYR A 487 0.84 -4.10 0.19
C TYR A 487 0.39 -5.31 -0.61
N GLY A 488 1.10 -6.43 -0.53
CA GLY A 488 0.64 -7.66 -1.16
C GLY A 488 1.68 -8.77 -1.19
N SER A 489 1.57 -9.62 -2.20
CA SER A 489 2.46 -10.75 -2.45
C SER A 489 3.62 -10.40 -3.38
N SER A 490 4.75 -11.08 -3.19
CA SER A 490 5.88 -11.11 -4.14
C SER A 490 5.60 -11.89 -5.42
N GLU A 491 4.41 -12.51 -5.52
CA GLU A 491 3.83 -13.06 -6.75
C GLU A 491 3.37 -11.97 -7.73
N ASN A 492 3.29 -10.70 -7.29
CA ASN A 492 3.17 -9.57 -8.21
C ASN A 492 4.52 -9.36 -8.91
N VAL A 493 4.58 -9.73 -10.19
CA VAL A 493 5.81 -9.79 -10.99
C VAL A 493 5.89 -8.68 -12.04
N VAL A 494 4.77 -8.10 -12.47
CA VAL A 494 4.76 -7.19 -13.62
C VAL A 494 5.56 -5.91 -13.39
N LEU A 495 5.40 -5.22 -12.25
CA LEU A 495 6.26 -4.07 -11.91
C LEU A 495 7.72 -4.51 -11.64
N ARG A 496 7.91 -5.72 -11.11
CA ARG A 496 9.24 -6.25 -10.79
C ARG A 496 10.10 -6.44 -12.04
N LEU A 497 9.50 -6.72 -13.20
CA LEU A 497 10.22 -6.78 -14.48
C LEU A 497 10.81 -5.42 -14.87
N ALA A 498 10.07 -4.32 -14.63
CA ALA A 498 10.61 -2.96 -14.84
C ALA A 498 11.73 -2.61 -13.84
N VAL A 499 11.60 -3.06 -12.57
CA VAL A 499 12.66 -2.94 -11.55
C VAL A 499 13.93 -3.71 -11.95
N GLN A 500 13.78 -4.90 -12.54
CA GLN A 500 14.89 -5.71 -13.04
C GLN A 500 15.52 -5.10 -14.30
N GLN A 501 14.75 -4.53 -15.23
CA GLN A 501 15.32 -3.80 -16.37
C GLN A 501 16.09 -2.54 -15.91
N ALA A 502 15.58 -1.84 -14.90
CA ALA A 502 16.30 -0.73 -14.26
C ALA A 502 17.63 -1.22 -13.64
N LEU A 503 17.67 -2.40 -13.01
CA LEU A 503 18.90 -3.01 -12.48
C LEU A 503 19.91 -3.33 -13.60
N GLU A 504 19.47 -3.86 -14.74
CA GLU A 504 20.35 -4.17 -15.87
C GLU A 504 20.97 -2.93 -16.51
N GLU A 505 20.23 -1.81 -16.59
CA GLU A 505 20.74 -0.51 -17.04
C GLU A 505 21.53 0.26 -15.93
N GLY A 506 21.57 -0.27 -14.70
CA GLY A 506 22.33 0.30 -13.57
C GLY A 506 21.62 1.45 -12.82
N ILE A 507 20.32 1.59 -13.00
CA ILE A 507 19.47 2.67 -12.49
C ILE A 507 19.02 2.36 -11.06
N THR A 508 19.27 3.30 -10.13
CA THR A 508 18.90 3.15 -8.71
C THR A 508 17.46 3.55 -8.45
N ILE A 509 16.72 2.80 -7.64
CA ILE A 509 15.34 3.09 -7.25
C ILE A 509 15.27 3.41 -5.76
N ALA A 510 14.82 4.60 -5.38
CA ALA A 510 14.50 4.94 -4.00
C ALA A 510 12.98 4.82 -3.77
N ALA A 511 12.59 3.92 -2.87
CA ALA A 511 11.19 3.57 -2.62
C ALA A 511 10.77 3.86 -1.17
N ALA A 512 9.55 4.34 -0.98
CA ALA A 512 9.00 4.64 0.33
C ALA A 512 8.57 3.34 1.07
N ALA A 513 8.99 3.19 2.34
CA ALA A 513 8.72 1.97 3.12
C ALA A 513 7.31 1.87 3.74
N GLY A 514 6.39 2.82 3.47
CA GLY A 514 5.05 2.88 4.05
C GLY A 514 4.91 3.71 5.34
N ASN A 515 3.71 4.25 5.56
CA ASN A 515 3.33 5.18 6.64
C ASN A 515 2.19 4.63 7.51
N GLU A 516 2.36 3.41 8.01
CA GLU A 516 1.40 2.69 8.86
C GLU A 516 1.98 2.33 10.26
N HIS A 517 3.24 2.71 10.52
CA HIS A 517 4.03 2.41 11.71
C HIS A 517 4.22 0.91 12.05
N LEU A 518 4.35 0.08 11.01
CA LEU A 518 4.46 -1.37 11.11
C LEU A 518 5.92 -1.86 11.09
N GLU A 519 6.18 -2.93 11.84
CA GLU A 519 7.36 -3.80 11.61
C GLU A 519 7.08 -4.70 10.39
N LEU A 520 7.77 -4.47 9.27
CA LEU A 520 7.46 -5.16 8.00
C LEU A 520 7.73 -6.67 8.05
N SER A 521 8.63 -7.15 8.91
CA SER A 521 8.83 -8.59 9.11
C SER A 521 7.61 -9.28 9.74
N ASP A 522 6.70 -8.52 10.34
CA ASP A 522 5.51 -9.02 11.03
C ASP A 522 4.19 -8.85 10.24
N THR A 523 4.17 -8.27 9.04
CA THR A 523 2.95 -8.01 8.24
C THR A 523 3.10 -8.41 6.75
N LEU A 524 2.25 -7.92 5.84
CA LEU A 524 2.50 -8.02 4.40
C LEU A 524 3.62 -7.06 3.98
N MET A 525 4.35 -7.41 2.92
CA MET A 525 5.32 -6.50 2.34
C MET A 525 4.65 -5.42 1.50
N ILE A 526 5.18 -4.20 1.58
CA ILE A 526 4.87 -3.10 0.68
C ILE A 526 5.78 -3.16 -0.55
N TYR A 527 5.21 -2.97 -1.73
CA TYR A 527 5.92 -2.84 -3.00
C TYR A 527 5.75 -1.41 -3.54
N PRO A 528 6.78 -0.83 -4.18
CA PRO A 528 8.01 -1.46 -4.66
C PRO A 528 9.13 -1.65 -3.61
N ALA A 529 9.06 -1.04 -2.42
CA ALA A 529 10.18 -1.05 -1.46
C ALA A 529 10.60 -2.44 -0.94
N GLY A 530 9.69 -3.42 -0.92
CA GLY A 530 9.95 -4.80 -0.54
C GLY A 530 10.48 -5.71 -1.65
N TYR A 531 10.85 -5.17 -2.82
CA TYR A 531 11.53 -5.97 -3.86
C TYR A 531 13.00 -6.25 -3.46
N PRO A 532 13.49 -7.50 -3.63
CA PRO A 532 14.83 -7.90 -3.20
C PRO A 532 15.96 -7.57 -4.20
N GLU A 533 15.66 -6.83 -5.27
CA GLU A 533 16.62 -6.40 -6.29
C GLU A 533 17.60 -5.34 -5.75
N GLU A 534 18.91 -5.50 -6.01
CA GLU A 534 19.97 -4.70 -5.33
C GLU A 534 20.05 -3.21 -5.73
N ASN A 535 19.24 -2.77 -6.69
CA ASN A 535 19.07 -1.35 -7.03
C ASN A 535 17.90 -0.69 -6.28
N VAL A 536 17.06 -1.45 -5.59
CA VAL A 536 15.96 -0.91 -4.77
C VAL A 536 16.51 -0.56 -3.38
N LEU A 537 16.25 0.67 -2.96
CA LEU A 537 16.52 1.17 -1.62
C LEU A 537 15.19 1.39 -0.90
N SER A 538 14.91 0.57 0.11
CA SER A 538 13.75 0.69 0.99
C SER A 538 14.00 1.77 2.05
N VAL A 539 13.21 2.85 2.03
CA VAL A 539 13.47 4.06 2.84
C VAL A 539 12.40 4.34 3.89
N ALA A 540 12.80 4.19 5.16
CA ALA A 540 12.02 4.64 6.32
C ALA A 540 12.20 6.14 6.61
N ALA A 541 11.22 6.74 7.28
CA ALA A 541 11.27 8.12 7.76
C ALA A 541 11.82 8.22 9.19
N LEU A 542 12.83 9.06 9.39
CA LEU A 542 13.33 9.49 10.70
C LEU A 542 12.61 10.75 11.17
N ARG A 543 12.40 10.81 12.50
CA ARG A 543 12.08 12.03 13.24
C ARG A 543 13.23 12.47 14.14
N ARG A 544 13.15 13.72 14.62
CA ARG A 544 13.96 14.19 15.75
C ARG A 544 13.06 14.37 16.96
N ASP A 545 13.35 13.67 18.04
CA ASP A 545 12.58 13.80 19.26
C ASP A 545 12.69 15.23 19.85
N PRO A 546 11.58 15.91 20.15
CA PRO A 546 11.59 17.32 20.57
C PRO A 546 12.08 17.54 22.01
N VAL A 547 12.25 16.49 22.82
CA VAL A 547 12.67 16.57 24.23
C VAL A 547 14.13 16.19 24.38
N THR A 548 14.56 15.09 23.77
CA THR A 548 15.93 14.56 23.85
C THR A 548 16.84 15.08 22.74
N GLY A 549 16.27 15.50 21.60
CA GLY A 549 16.99 15.89 20.40
C GLY A 549 17.60 14.72 19.61
N GLN A 550 17.35 13.47 20.00
CA GLN A 550 17.86 12.27 19.32
C GLN A 550 17.14 12.04 17.98
N LEU A 551 17.74 11.23 17.10
CA LEU A 551 17.10 10.75 15.88
C LEU A 551 16.50 9.38 16.17
N GLU A 552 15.24 9.22 15.80
CA GLU A 552 14.41 8.03 16.06
C GLU A 552 13.60 7.73 14.78
N VAL A 553 13.09 6.51 14.62
CA VAL A 553 12.11 6.21 13.58
C VAL A 553 10.87 7.09 13.83
N SER A 554 10.28 7.66 12.77
CA SER A 554 9.07 8.47 12.88
C SER A 554 7.88 7.60 13.30
N ASN A 555 6.98 8.17 14.11
CA ASN A 555 5.79 7.47 14.61
C ASN A 555 4.72 7.21 13.53
N VAL A 556 4.98 7.56 12.26
CA VAL A 556 4.21 7.09 11.11
C VAL A 556 4.98 6.07 10.27
N SER A 557 6.31 6.05 10.33
CA SER A 557 7.12 5.22 9.45
C SER A 557 7.00 3.77 9.83
N ASN A 558 6.79 2.92 8.82
CA ASN A 558 7.16 1.52 8.92
C ASN A 558 8.69 1.38 9.09
N PHE A 559 9.10 0.20 9.55
CA PHE A 559 10.49 -0.14 9.78
C PHE A 559 10.70 -1.65 9.65
N SER A 560 11.95 -2.06 9.48
CA SER A 560 12.39 -3.43 9.76
C SER A 560 13.91 -3.47 9.93
N ALA A 561 14.43 -4.53 10.54
CA ALA A 561 15.86 -4.82 10.53
C ALA A 561 16.31 -5.58 9.27
N ASP A 562 15.39 -6.27 8.59
CA ASP A 562 15.68 -7.17 7.46
C ASP A 562 15.10 -6.68 6.11
N TYR A 563 14.13 -5.75 6.12
CA TYR A 563 13.41 -5.28 4.92
C TYR A 563 13.44 -3.75 4.70
N VAL A 564 14.32 -3.03 5.41
CA VAL A 564 14.53 -1.58 5.23
C VAL A 564 16.03 -1.28 5.27
N ASP A 565 16.58 -0.79 4.15
CA ASP A 565 18.02 -0.54 4.00
C ASP A 565 18.49 0.70 4.76
N ILE A 566 17.67 1.75 4.77
CA ILE A 566 18.04 3.05 5.29
C ILE A 566 16.85 3.83 5.83
N ALA A 567 17.12 4.68 6.83
CA ALA A 567 16.15 5.65 7.32
C ALA A 567 16.68 7.08 7.13
N ALA A 568 15.87 7.96 6.54
CA ALA A 568 16.23 9.33 6.22
C ALA A 568 15.22 10.33 6.83
N PRO A 569 15.61 11.58 7.14
CA PRO A 569 14.69 12.60 7.68
C PRO A 569 13.40 12.74 6.87
N GLY A 570 12.28 12.30 7.46
CA GLY A 570 10.96 12.27 6.81
C GLY A 570 9.83 12.87 7.64
N GLU A 571 10.07 13.28 8.90
CA GLU A 571 9.09 13.97 9.73
C GLU A 571 9.40 15.47 9.86
N ASN A 572 8.36 16.31 9.72
CA ASN A 572 8.45 17.78 9.71
C ASN A 572 9.45 18.36 8.68
N VAL A 573 9.54 17.75 7.48
CA VAL A 573 10.42 18.18 6.39
C VAL A 573 9.97 19.54 5.84
N SER A 574 10.89 20.51 5.77
CA SER A 574 10.58 21.92 5.47
C SER A 574 10.64 22.25 3.97
N ILE A 575 9.64 21.81 3.20
CA ILE A 575 9.48 22.26 1.81
C ILE A 575 9.18 23.77 1.75
N LEU A 576 9.95 24.49 0.93
CA LEU A 576 9.69 25.91 0.64
C LEU A 576 8.70 26.04 -0.52
N SER A 577 7.47 25.56 -0.32
CA SER A 577 6.40 25.78 -1.30
C SER A 577 5.93 27.24 -1.28
N ARG A 578 5.20 27.64 -2.33
CA ARG A 578 4.83 29.04 -2.55
C ARG A 578 3.77 29.57 -1.57
N ASP A 579 2.94 28.67 -1.03
CA ASP A 579 1.74 29.04 -0.27
C ASP A 579 1.50 28.18 1.00
N GLN A 580 2.38 27.22 1.34
CA GLN A 580 2.30 26.45 2.60
C GLN A 580 3.49 26.73 3.54
N CYS A 581 3.19 27.16 4.76
CA CYS A 581 4.15 27.24 5.86
C CYS A 581 3.92 26.07 6.84
N GLY A 582 4.52 24.91 6.57
CA GLY A 582 4.40 23.72 7.41
C GLY A 582 5.51 22.71 7.10
N GLY A 583 5.71 21.76 8.02
CA GLY A 583 6.55 20.59 7.78
C GLY A 583 5.69 19.42 7.27
N ILE A 584 6.11 18.78 6.18
CA ILE A 584 5.46 17.56 5.68
C ILE A 584 6.04 16.33 6.37
N THR A 585 5.27 15.24 6.48
CA THR A 585 5.64 14.05 7.24
C THR A 585 5.27 12.77 6.50
N GLY A 586 6.25 11.89 6.31
CA GLY A 586 6.10 10.54 5.76
C GLY A 586 7.35 10.00 5.07
N THR A 587 7.41 8.68 4.87
CA THR A 587 8.39 7.97 4.02
C THR A 587 8.51 8.58 2.62
N SER A 588 7.41 9.06 2.05
CA SER A 588 7.34 9.82 0.78
C SER A 588 8.33 10.99 0.68
N PHE A 589 8.78 11.53 1.81
CA PHE A 589 9.72 12.66 1.88
C PHE A 589 11.10 12.27 2.40
N ALA A 590 11.25 11.01 2.86
CA ALA A 590 12.53 10.39 3.17
C ALA A 590 13.17 9.77 1.91
N ALA A 591 12.38 9.02 1.11
CA ALA A 591 12.80 8.44 -0.17
C ALA A 591 13.46 9.46 -1.13
N PRO A 592 12.89 10.64 -1.41
CA PRO A 592 13.51 11.65 -2.28
C PRO A 592 14.81 12.24 -1.74
N LEU A 593 15.05 12.17 -0.43
CA LEU A 593 16.34 12.58 0.15
C LEU A 593 17.43 11.52 -0.10
N VAL A 594 17.04 10.23 -0.20
CA VAL A 594 17.95 9.14 -0.58
C VAL A 594 18.19 9.15 -2.10
N ALA A 595 17.15 9.41 -2.90
CA ALA A 595 17.29 9.60 -4.35
C ALA A 595 18.32 10.71 -4.67
N ALA A 596 18.22 11.86 -3.99
CA ALA A 596 19.13 12.99 -4.10
C ALA A 596 20.48 12.83 -3.34
N ILE A 597 20.85 11.60 -3.01
CA ILE A 597 22.14 11.19 -2.44
C ILE A 597 22.74 9.98 -3.20
N ALA A 598 21.90 9.20 -3.90
CA ALA A 598 22.32 8.26 -4.93
C ALA A 598 22.77 9.00 -6.22
N ALA A 599 22.11 10.13 -6.51
CA ALA A 599 22.47 11.12 -7.53
C ALA A 599 23.53 12.13 -7.03
#